data_AF-A0A820KL09-F1
#
_entry.id   AF-A0A820KL09-F1
#
_cell.length_a   1.000
_cell.length_b   1.000
_cell.length_c   1.000
_cell.angle_alpha   90.00
_cell.angle_beta   90.00
_cell.angle_gamma   90.00
#
_symmetry.space_group_name_H-M   'P 1'
#
loop_
_entity.id
_entity.type
_entity.pdbx_description
1 polymer ?
#
loop_
_entity_poly.entity_id
_entity_poly.type
_entity_poly.pdbx_seq_one_letter_code
_entity_poly.pdbx_strand_id
1 'polypeptide(L)'
;MVSIWNFQWLCLHFILWQCNVNYVKTMWPSLNSSTIQLLGLFSDAINTSEPTTVSIHSRAMFKAAILLSQLYNITIDGKYIEWQTIQTGGDLMDSLSSTCRILPNSSIVG
;
A
#
# COMPACT_ATOMS: atom_id res chain seq x y z
N MET A 1 24.78 -35.03 33.47
CA MET A 1 25.22 -34.91 32.05
C MET A 1 24.11 -35.13 31.00
N VAL A 2 22.87 -35.48 31.38
CA VAL A 2 21.76 -35.69 30.41
C VAL A 2 21.01 -34.40 30.03
N SER A 3 20.99 -33.38 30.90
CA SER A 3 20.23 -32.14 30.69
C SER A 3 20.79 -31.24 29.56
N ILE A 4 22.12 -31.19 29.40
CA ILE A 4 22.80 -30.30 28.42
C ILE A 4 22.53 -30.76 26.97
N TRP A 5 22.42 -32.06 26.74
CA TRP A 5 22.15 -32.64 25.42
C TRP A 5 20.75 -32.29 24.88
N ASN A 6 19.75 -32.23 25.76
CA ASN A 6 18.40 -31.81 25.37
C ASN A 6 18.33 -30.33 24.98
N PHE A 7 19.12 -29.47 25.63
CA PHE A 7 19.14 -28.05 25.32
C PHE A 7 19.79 -27.76 23.95
N GLN A 8 20.90 -28.43 23.62
CA GLN A 8 21.52 -28.32 22.29
C GLN A 8 20.59 -28.77 21.17
N TRP A 9 19.82 -29.84 21.40
CA TRP A 9 18.88 -30.35 20.41
C TRP A 9 17.70 -29.40 20.17
N LEU A 10 17.17 -28.78 21.23
CA LEU A 10 16.15 -27.73 21.15
C LEU A 10 16.65 -26.49 20.38
N CYS A 11 17.89 -26.04 20.64
CA CYS A 11 18.48 -24.91 19.91
C CYS A 11 18.63 -25.22 18.41
N LEU A 12 19.07 -26.43 18.05
CA LEU A 12 19.19 -26.85 16.65
C LEU A 12 17.83 -26.87 15.95
N HIS A 13 16.79 -27.37 16.61
CA HIS A 13 15.42 -27.34 16.07
C HIS A 13 14.91 -25.92 15.87
N PHE A 14 15.20 -25.01 16.81
CA PHE A 14 14.82 -23.61 16.71
C PHE A 14 15.54 -22.91 15.54
N ILE A 15 16.84 -23.17 15.34
CA ILE A 15 17.61 -22.60 14.23
C ILE A 15 17.10 -23.15 12.88
N LEU A 16 16.88 -24.46 12.78
CA LEU A 16 16.34 -25.08 11.55
C LEU A 16 14.93 -24.56 11.20
N TRP A 17 14.12 -24.23 12.21
CA TRP A 17 12.83 -23.58 12.02
C TRP A 17 12.97 -22.15 11.50
N GLN A 18 13.87 -21.35 12.08
CA GLN A 18 14.13 -19.96 11.66
C GLN A 18 14.81 -19.87 10.29
N CYS A 19 15.59 -20.88 9.88
CA CYS A 19 16.23 -20.92 8.56
C CYS A 19 15.26 -21.28 7.40
N ASN A 20 14.03 -21.70 7.69
CA ASN A 20 13.00 -21.98 6.68
C ASN A 20 12.15 -20.74 6.30
N VAL A 21 12.62 -19.54 6.62
CA VAL A 21 11.95 -18.31 6.18
C VAL A 21 12.26 -18.08 4.70
N ASN A 22 11.35 -18.54 3.83
CA ASN A 22 11.38 -18.20 2.41
C ASN A 22 11.23 -16.69 2.25
N TYR A 23 12.33 -16.00 1.94
CA TYR A 23 12.28 -14.59 1.58
C TYR A 23 11.68 -14.44 0.19
N VAL A 24 10.44 -13.96 0.13
CA VAL A 24 9.82 -13.59 -1.14
C VAL A 24 10.41 -12.26 -1.58
N LYS A 25 11.25 -12.28 -2.63
CA LYS A 25 11.64 -11.05 -3.31
C LYS A 25 10.48 -10.59 -4.19
N THR A 26 9.72 -9.61 -3.71
CA THR A 26 8.76 -8.89 -4.55
C THR A 26 9.50 -7.80 -5.31
N MET A 27 9.50 -7.87 -6.64
CA MET A 27 10.01 -6.78 -7.48
C MET A 27 8.91 -5.72 -7.58
N TRP A 28 9.17 -4.53 -7.04
CA TRP A 28 8.25 -3.40 -7.18
C TRP A 28 8.16 -3.00 -8.65
N PRO A 29 6.95 -2.72 -9.17
CA PRO A 29 6.78 -2.26 -10.55
C PRO A 29 7.54 -0.94 -10.76
N SER A 30 8.21 -0.81 -11.91
CA SER A 30 9.00 0.37 -12.23
C SER A 30 8.12 1.52 -12.72
N LEU A 31 8.35 2.73 -12.20
CA LEU A 31 7.52 3.93 -12.39
C LEU A 31 7.71 4.66 -13.74
N ASN A 32 8.34 4.03 -14.74
CA ASN A 32 8.84 4.74 -15.93
C ASN A 32 7.87 4.75 -17.14
N SER A 33 6.56 4.66 -16.91
CA SER A 33 5.57 4.59 -18.00
C SER A 33 4.59 5.76 -17.94
N SER A 34 3.92 6.06 -19.06
CA SER A 34 2.79 7.01 -19.04
C SER A 34 1.70 6.47 -18.13
N THR A 35 1.21 7.27 -17.18
CA THR A 35 0.28 6.80 -16.15
C THR A 35 -1.08 7.49 -16.20
N ILE A 36 -2.09 6.78 -15.71
CA ILE A 36 -3.41 7.30 -15.37
C ILE A 36 -3.49 7.27 -13.85
N GLN A 37 -3.82 8.40 -13.24
CA GLN A 37 -3.85 8.50 -11.79
C GLN A 37 -5.29 8.29 -11.28
N LEU A 38 -5.44 7.47 -10.25
CA LEU A 38 -6.69 7.38 -9.49
C LEU A 38 -6.57 8.23 -8.23
N LEU A 39 -7.59 9.05 -7.98
CA LEU A 39 -7.65 9.87 -6.78
C LEU A 39 -8.44 9.16 -5.67
N GLY A 40 -7.77 8.84 -4.57
CA GLY A 40 -8.40 8.34 -3.35
C GLY A 40 -8.64 9.46 -2.34
N LEU A 41 -9.89 9.68 -1.95
CA LEU A 41 -10.30 10.63 -0.92
C LEU A 41 -10.58 9.87 0.39
N PHE A 42 -9.92 10.27 1.48
CA PHE A 42 -10.04 9.61 2.77
C PHE A 42 -10.49 10.58 3.86
N SER A 43 -11.27 10.08 4.82
CA SER A 43 -11.99 10.87 5.82
C SER A 43 -11.12 11.35 6.99
N ASP A 44 -9.94 10.78 7.22
CA ASP A 44 -9.05 11.37 8.24
C ASP A 44 -8.38 12.62 7.69
N ALA A 45 -8.24 13.65 8.52
CA ALA A 45 -7.45 14.84 8.19
C ALA A 45 -5.95 14.54 8.17
N ILE A 46 -5.19 15.40 7.47
CA ILE A 46 -3.73 15.39 7.53
C ILE A 46 -3.31 15.71 8.97
N ASN A 47 -2.44 14.88 9.55
CA ASN A 47 -1.90 15.02 10.91
C ASN A 47 -2.92 14.84 12.05
N THR A 48 -4.03 14.13 11.82
CA THR A 48 -4.92 13.79 12.94
C THR A 48 -4.16 12.94 13.96
N SER A 49 -4.27 13.28 15.25
CA SER A 49 -3.57 12.59 16.34
C SER A 49 -4.11 11.19 16.59
N GLU A 50 -5.40 10.97 16.31
CA GLU A 50 -6.11 9.70 16.45
C GLU A 50 -6.81 9.34 15.13
N PRO A 51 -6.05 8.82 14.13
CA PRO A 51 -6.64 8.41 12.85
C PRO A 51 -7.60 7.26 13.04
N THR A 52 -8.73 7.30 12.32
CA THR A 52 -9.68 6.20 12.37
C THR A 52 -9.08 4.96 11.70
N THR A 53 -9.15 3.82 12.38
CA THR A 53 -8.63 2.54 11.87
C THR A 53 -9.20 2.22 10.48
N VAL A 54 -10.48 2.55 10.26
CA VAL A 54 -11.18 2.39 8.99
C VAL A 54 -10.53 3.18 7.86
N SER A 55 -10.18 4.45 8.05
CA SER A 55 -9.55 5.28 7.00
C SER A 55 -8.11 4.82 6.72
N ILE A 56 -7.35 4.42 7.74
CA ILE A 56 -6.02 3.81 7.55
C ILE A 56 -6.11 2.55 6.68
N HIS A 57 -6.99 1.62 7.04
CA HIS A 57 -7.14 0.36 6.31
C HIS A 57 -7.65 0.59 4.90
N SER A 58 -8.63 1.47 4.72
CA SER A 58 -9.18 1.80 3.40
C SER A 58 -8.11 2.40 2.49
N ARG A 59 -7.27 3.31 3.01
CA ARG A 59 -6.15 3.90 2.25
C ARG A 59 -5.08 2.87 1.91
N ALA A 60 -4.77 1.96 2.84
CA ALA A 60 -3.81 0.89 2.59
C ALA A 60 -4.33 -0.08 1.51
N MET A 61 -5.60 -0.49 1.61
CA MET A 61 -6.26 -1.35 0.61
C MET A 61 -6.30 -0.69 -0.77
N PHE A 62 -6.62 0.61 -0.84
CA PHE A 62 -6.59 1.36 -2.10
C PHE A 62 -5.20 1.31 -2.77
N LYS A 63 -4.13 1.59 -2.02
CA LYS A 63 -2.75 1.49 -2.56
C LYS A 63 -2.39 0.06 -2.95
N ALA A 64 -2.76 -0.93 -2.13
CA ALA A 64 -2.50 -2.34 -2.42
C ALA A 64 -3.19 -2.82 -3.70
N ALA A 65 -4.44 -2.40 -3.94
CA ALA A 65 -5.17 -2.74 -5.15
C ALA A 65 -4.47 -2.22 -6.41
N ILE A 66 -3.92 -1.01 -6.36
CA ILE A 66 -3.24 -0.40 -7.52
C ILE A 66 -1.87 -1.05 -7.75
N LEU A 67 -1.15 -1.40 -6.69
CA LEU A 67 0.07 -2.19 -6.80
C LEU A 67 -0.20 -3.57 -7.39
N LEU A 68 -1.27 -4.23 -6.97
CA LEU A 68 -1.71 -5.50 -7.53
C LEU A 68 -2.08 -5.34 -9.01
N SER A 69 -2.78 -4.27 -9.41
CA SER A 69 -3.12 -4.04 -10.81
C SER A 69 -1.86 -3.89 -11.67
N GLN A 70 -0.83 -3.19 -11.17
CA GLN A 70 0.47 -3.09 -11.82
C GLN A 70 1.18 -4.45 -11.93
N LEU A 71 1.16 -5.26 -10.87
CA LEU A 71 1.74 -6.61 -10.87
C LEU A 71 1.07 -7.54 -11.89
N TYR A 72 -0.24 -7.41 -12.08
CA TYR A 72 -1.02 -8.16 -13.07
C TYR A 72 -1.03 -7.53 -14.46
N ASN A 73 -0.24 -6.49 -14.69
CA ASN A 73 -0.14 -5.80 -15.98
C ASN A 73 -1.48 -5.22 -16.48
N ILE A 74 -2.36 -4.82 -15.55
CA ILE A 74 -3.63 -4.16 -15.87
C ILE A 74 -3.33 -2.72 -16.27
N THR A 75 -3.79 -2.33 -17.46
CA THR A 75 -3.59 -1.01 -18.03
C THR A 75 -4.89 -0.44 -18.57
N ILE A 76 -4.98 0.89 -18.64
CA ILE A 76 -6.06 1.62 -19.30
C ILE A 76 -5.41 2.39 -20.45
N ASP A 77 -5.86 2.18 -21.68
CA ASP A 77 -5.25 2.77 -22.89
C ASP A 77 -3.71 2.57 -22.98
N GLY A 78 -3.23 1.39 -22.55
CA GLY A 78 -1.80 1.05 -22.51
C GLY A 78 -1.00 1.76 -21.43
N LYS A 79 -1.66 2.50 -20.53
CA LYS A 79 -1.06 3.22 -19.40
C LYS A 79 -1.29 2.47 -18.10
N TYR A 80 -0.27 2.43 -17.25
CA TYR A 80 -0.44 1.86 -15.92
C TYR A 80 -1.24 2.79 -15.02
N ILE A 81 -1.96 2.17 -14.10
CA ILE A 81 -2.74 2.86 -13.07
C ILE A 81 -1.79 3.26 -11.95
N GLU A 82 -1.77 4.54 -11.60
CA GLU A 82 -1.11 5.12 -10.43
C GLU A 82 -2.13 5.71 -9.47
N TRP A 83 -1.66 6.27 -8.36
CA TRP A 83 -2.54 6.80 -7.34
C TRP A 83 -2.06 8.10 -6.75
N GLN A 84 -3.03 8.93 -6.37
CA GLN A 84 -2.85 10.04 -5.45
C GLN A 84 -3.86 9.89 -4.31
N THR A 85 -3.46 10.21 -3.09
CA THR A 85 -4.34 10.11 -1.93
C THR A 85 -4.44 11.45 -1.23
N ILE A 86 -5.66 11.87 -0.90
CA ILE A 86 -5.92 13.09 -0.13
C ILE A 86 -6.69 12.74 1.13
N GLN A 87 -6.30 13.40 2.20
CA GLN A 87 -6.92 13.33 3.51
C GLN A 87 -7.76 14.59 3.70
N THR A 88 -9.08 14.42 3.76
CA THR A 88 -10.08 15.51 3.66
C THR A 88 -10.73 15.83 4.99
N GLY A 89 -10.46 15.05 6.05
CA GLY A 89 -11.19 15.20 7.31
C GLY A 89 -12.67 14.81 7.22
N GLY A 90 -13.12 14.23 6.09
CA GLY A 90 -14.52 13.93 5.84
C GLY A 90 -15.32 15.16 5.40
N ASP A 91 -14.64 16.29 5.17
CA ASP A 91 -15.26 17.52 4.70
C ASP A 91 -15.48 17.48 3.18
N LEU A 92 -16.72 17.74 2.77
CA LEU A 92 -17.13 17.69 1.37
C LEU A 92 -16.54 18.84 0.55
N MET A 93 -16.39 20.03 1.14
CA MET A 93 -15.81 21.18 0.45
C MET A 93 -14.31 21.01 0.27
N ASP A 94 -13.62 20.45 1.26
CA ASP A 94 -12.20 20.09 1.13
C ASP A 94 -12.00 19.00 0.08
N SER A 95 -12.88 18.01 0.04
CA SER A 95 -12.88 16.96 -0.99
C SER A 95 -13.05 17.54 -2.40
N LEU A 96 -14.03 18.43 -2.58
CA LEU A 96 -14.29 19.09 -3.85
C LEU A 96 -13.14 20.00 -4.27
N SER A 97 -12.70 20.88 -3.35
CA SER A 97 -11.59 21.81 -3.57
C SER A 97 -10.31 21.08 -3.97
N SER A 98 -10.00 19.99 -3.25
CA SER A 98 -8.81 19.18 -3.52
C SER A 98 -8.90 18.47 -4.87
N THR A 99 -10.06 17.92 -5.21
CA THR A 99 -10.31 17.31 -6.54
C THR A 99 -10.13 18.33 -7.65
N CYS A 100 -10.76 19.50 -7.53
CA CYS A 100 -10.66 20.59 -8.52
C CYS A 100 -9.23 21.10 -8.70
N ARG A 101 -8.41 21.10 -7.64
CA ARG A 101 -7.01 21.52 -7.71
C ARG A 101 -6.14 20.54 -8.50
N ILE A 102 -6.49 19.25 -8.52
CA ILE A 102 -5.65 18.20 -9.10
C ILE A 102 -6.08 17.87 -10.53
N LEU A 103 -7.38 17.95 -10.83
CA LEU A 103 -7.95 17.70 -12.15
C LEU A 103 -7.20 18.38 -13.32
N PRO A 104 -6.83 19.67 -13.28
CA PRO A 104 -6.21 20.33 -14.43
C PRO A 104 -4.81 19.83 -14.79
N ASN A 105 -4.10 19.17 -13.86
CA ASN A 105 -2.71 18.75 -14.04
C ASN A 105 -2.54 17.24 -14.19
N SER A 106 -3.62 16.49 -14.37
CA SER A 106 -3.58 15.04 -14.28
C SER A 106 -4.52 14.35 -15.27
N SER A 107 -4.13 13.16 -15.68
CA SER A 107 -4.96 12.19 -16.40
C SER A 107 -5.86 11.42 -15.42
N ILE A 108 -6.50 12.13 -14.48
CA ILE A 108 -7.35 11.48 -13.48
C ILE A 108 -8.71 11.15 -14.07
N VAL A 109 -9.09 9.89 -13.93
CA VAL A 109 -10.44 9.37 -14.21
C VAL A 109 -11.10 9.10 -12.87
N GLY A 110 -12.24 9.74 -12.61
CA GLY A 110 -13.03 9.61 -11.39
C GLY A 110 -14.33 8.86 -11.64
#